data_AF-A0A1S3GX23-F1
#
_entry.id   AF-A0A1S3GX23-F1
#
_cell.length_a   1.000
_cell.length_b   1.000
_cell.length_c   1.000
_cell.angle_alpha   90.00
_cell.angle_beta   90.00
_cell.angle_gamma   90.00
#
_symmetry.space_group_name_H-M   'P 1'
#
loop_
_entity.id
_entity.type
_entity.pdbx_description
1 polymer ?
#
loop_
_entity_poly.entity_id
_entity_poly.type
_entity_poly.pdbx_seq_one_letter_code
_entity_poly.pdbx_strand_id
1 'polypeptide(L)'
;GSSGPRGDTGPAGPPGPPGPPAEPLRRLRRAALGFPESGLEEVLASLNSLSLEVAQLQRPPGTAERPGLMCHELHRQHPHLPDGEYWIDPNQGCARDAFRVFCNFTAGGETCLYPDKKFET
;
A
#
# COMPACT_ATOMS: atom_id res chain seq x y z
N GLY A 1 -23.44 27.89 87.50
CA GLY A 1 -22.26 27.03 87.67
C GLY A 1 -21.34 27.26 86.49
N SER A 2 -20.03 27.29 86.70
CA SER A 2 -19.05 27.42 85.62
C SER A 2 -18.96 26.12 84.81
N SER A 3 -18.85 26.25 83.48
CA SER A 3 -18.62 25.11 82.60
C SER A 3 -17.31 24.43 82.94
N GLY A 4 -17.34 23.10 83.04
CA GLY A 4 -16.16 22.29 83.36
C GLY A 4 -15.06 22.40 82.30
N PRO A 5 -13.80 22.09 82.67
CA PRO A 5 -12.69 22.17 81.74
C PRO A 5 -12.87 21.21 80.57
N ARG A 6 -12.37 21.63 79.39
CA ARG A 6 -12.36 20.80 78.19
C ARG A 6 -11.46 19.58 78.43
N GLY A 7 -11.95 18.39 78.09
CA GLY A 7 -11.17 17.16 78.19
C GLY A 7 -9.98 17.14 77.23
N ASP A 8 -8.98 16.34 77.57
CA ASP A 8 -7.72 16.25 76.82
C ASP A 8 -7.93 15.65 75.42
N THR A 9 -7.01 16.01 74.52
CA THR A 9 -7.02 15.48 73.15
C THR A 9 -6.65 14.00 73.17
N GLY A 10 -7.44 13.17 72.49
CA GLY A 10 -7.20 11.73 72.42
C GLY A 10 -5.87 11.38 71.73
N PRO A 11 -5.38 10.14 71.92
CA PRO A 11 -4.13 9.69 71.34
C PRO A 11 -4.17 9.68 69.81
N ALA A 12 -3.00 9.80 69.19
CA ALA A 12 -2.86 9.63 67.75
C ALA A 12 -3.34 8.24 67.31
N GLY A 13 -3.99 8.19 66.14
CA GLY A 13 -4.41 6.92 65.53
C GLY A 13 -3.21 6.04 65.13
N PRO A 14 -3.42 4.73 64.95
CA PRO A 14 -2.36 3.83 64.53
C PRO A 14 -1.85 4.18 63.13
N PRO A 15 -0.59 3.82 62.81
CA PRO A 15 -0.06 3.94 61.46
C PRO A 15 -0.95 3.22 60.44
N GLY A 16 -1.08 3.81 59.24
CA GLY A 16 -1.78 3.17 58.14
C GLY A 16 -1.08 1.89 57.67
N PRO A 17 -1.80 0.98 57.01
CA PRO A 17 -1.22 -0.25 56.49
C PRO A 17 -0.14 0.05 55.42
N PRO A 18 0.87 -0.82 55.27
CA PRO A 18 1.85 -0.71 54.20
C PRO A 18 1.19 -0.67 52.83
N GLY A 19 1.74 0.15 51.92
CA GLY A 19 1.30 0.17 50.52
C GLY A 19 1.57 -1.16 49.81
N PRO A 20 0.85 -1.47 48.72
CA PRO A 20 1.07 -2.69 47.96
C PRO A 20 2.49 -2.74 47.36
N PRO A 21 3.06 -3.94 47.17
CA PRO A 21 4.40 -4.10 46.62
C PRO A 21 4.50 -3.56 45.19
N ALA A 22 5.65 -2.97 44.86
CA ALA A 22 5.94 -2.53 43.50
C ALA A 22 6.14 -3.76 42.58
N GLU A 23 5.32 -3.86 41.54
CA GLU A 23 5.45 -4.89 40.50
C GLU A 23 6.82 -4.75 39.80
N PRO A 24 7.61 -5.83 39.68
CA PRO A 24 8.85 -5.78 38.96
C PRO A 24 8.55 -5.63 37.46
N LEU A 25 9.10 -4.59 36.84
CA LEU A 25 9.01 -4.29 35.41
C LEU A 25 9.78 -5.37 34.61
N ARG A 26 9.24 -6.58 34.56
CA ARG A 26 9.79 -7.69 33.78
C ARG A 26 9.11 -7.72 32.42
N ARG A 27 9.96 -7.49 31.43
CA ARG A 27 9.75 -7.63 29.98
C ARG A 27 8.88 -6.52 29.44
N LEU A 28 9.51 -5.72 28.59
CA LEU A 28 8.87 -5.02 27.49
C LEU A 28 7.93 -6.01 26.80
N ARG A 29 6.67 -6.03 27.23
CA ARG A 29 5.61 -6.69 26.51
C ARG A 29 5.55 -5.92 25.20
N ARG A 30 6.03 -6.53 24.13
CA ARG A 30 5.77 -6.17 22.73
C ARG A 30 4.26 -6.13 22.38
N ALA A 31 3.37 -6.13 23.37
CA ALA A 31 1.92 -6.11 23.26
C ALA A 31 1.32 -4.79 23.78
N ALA A 32 2.09 -3.70 23.80
CA ALA A 32 1.63 -2.35 24.18
C ALA A 32 1.54 -1.39 22.98
N LEU A 33 1.52 -1.92 21.76
CA LEU A 33 0.91 -1.20 20.65
C LEU A 33 -0.40 -1.92 20.37
N GLY A 34 -1.51 -1.36 20.82
CA GLY A 34 -2.86 -1.82 20.50
C GLY A 34 -3.20 -1.61 19.01
N PHE A 35 -2.30 -1.97 18.11
CA PHE A 35 -2.67 -2.24 16.73
C PHE A 35 -3.36 -3.60 16.75
N PRO A 36 -4.67 -3.68 16.45
CA PRO A 36 -5.23 -4.97 16.14
C PRO A 36 -4.42 -5.50 14.95
N GLU A 37 -3.92 -6.73 15.05
CA GLU A 37 -3.15 -7.40 13.98
C GLU A 37 -3.87 -7.30 12.62
N SER A 38 -5.21 -7.21 12.64
CA SER A 38 -6.07 -6.98 11.48
C SER A 38 -5.87 -5.62 10.78
N GLY A 39 -5.53 -4.55 11.50
CA GLY A 39 -5.32 -3.23 10.92
C GLY A 39 -3.97 -3.09 10.21
N LEU A 40 -2.96 -3.85 10.65
CA LEU A 40 -1.67 -3.90 9.97
C LEU A 40 -1.77 -4.66 8.64
N GLU A 41 -2.58 -5.72 8.59
CA GLU A 41 -2.82 -6.50 7.39
C GLU A 41 -3.46 -5.66 6.27
N GLU A 42 -4.46 -4.83 6.59
CA GLU A 42 -5.09 -3.91 5.65
C GLU A 42 -4.11 -2.85 5.09
N VAL A 43 -3.26 -2.31 5.96
CA VAL A 43 -2.20 -1.37 5.55
C VAL A 43 -1.21 -2.05 4.62
N LEU A 44 -0.75 -3.27 4.95
CA LEU A 44 0.16 -4.04 4.10
C LEU A 44 -0.46 -4.39 2.74
N ALA A 45 -1.74 -4.79 2.72
CA ALA A 45 -2.47 -5.03 1.49
C ALA A 45 -2.55 -3.76 0.61
N SER A 46 -2.82 -2.61 1.23
CA SER A 46 -2.87 -1.31 0.55
C SER A 46 -1.51 -0.93 -0.04
N LEU A 47 -0.42 -1.10 0.72
CA LEU A 47 0.94 -0.86 0.24
C LEU A 47 1.33 -1.79 -0.91
N ASN A 48 0.97 -3.07 -0.84
CA ASN A 48 1.20 -4.02 -1.92
C ASN A 48 0.43 -3.63 -3.19
N SER A 49 -0.83 -3.22 -3.05
CA SER A 49 -1.65 -2.73 -4.17
C SER A 49 -1.02 -1.51 -4.84
N LEU A 50 -0.63 -0.50 -4.05
CA LEU A 50 0.06 0.70 -4.55
C LEU A 50 1.40 0.35 -5.20
N SER A 51 2.17 -0.57 -4.62
CA SER A 51 3.45 -1.01 -5.18
C SER A 51 3.26 -1.68 -6.55
N LEU A 52 2.23 -2.52 -6.70
CA LEU A 52 1.90 -3.16 -7.97
C LEU A 52 1.46 -2.12 -9.00
N GLU A 53 0.64 -1.15 -8.57
CA GLU A 53 0.16 -0.07 -9.42
C GLU A 53 1.31 0.80 -9.92
N VAL A 54 2.25 1.19 -9.06
CA VAL A 54 3.45 1.93 -9.46
C VAL A 54 4.32 1.11 -10.41
N ALA A 55 4.52 -0.19 -10.14
CA ALA A 55 5.29 -1.06 -11.01
C ALA A 55 4.71 -1.11 -12.42
N GLN A 56 3.38 -1.19 -12.53
CA GLN A 56 2.68 -1.20 -13.81
C GLN A 56 2.61 0.18 -14.49
N LEU A 57 2.79 1.30 -13.77
CA LEU A 57 2.99 2.61 -14.39
C LEU A 57 4.40 2.74 -14.97
N GLN A 58 5.40 2.15 -14.29
CA GLN A 58 6.79 2.16 -14.76
C GLN A 58 7.04 1.19 -15.92
N ARG A 59 6.35 0.05 -15.92
CA ARG A 59 6.47 -1.01 -16.92
C ARG A 59 5.08 -1.47 -17.37
N PRO A 60 4.39 -0.67 -18.20
CA PRO A 60 3.04 -1.00 -18.65
C PRO A 60 3.03 -2.35 -19.40
N PRO A 61 2.00 -3.18 -19.18
CA PRO A 61 1.87 -4.48 -19.83
C PRO A 61 1.36 -4.42 -21.29
N GLY A 62 0.95 -3.24 -21.78
CA GLY A 62 0.41 -3.09 -23.14
C GLY A 62 -1.09 -3.42 -23.24
N THR A 63 -1.86 -3.21 -22.17
CA THR A 63 -3.33 -3.35 -22.16
C THR A 63 -4.02 -2.02 -22.44
N ALA A 64 -5.33 -2.01 -22.72
CA ALA A 64 -6.07 -0.78 -22.99
C ALA A 64 -6.02 0.22 -21.83
N GLU A 65 -6.01 -0.29 -20.59
CA GLU A 65 -5.96 0.52 -19.38
C GLU A 65 -4.53 1.03 -19.09
N ARG A 66 -3.51 0.27 -19.51
CA ARG A 66 -2.10 0.56 -19.29
C ARG A 66 -1.29 0.27 -20.57
N PRO A 67 -1.41 1.14 -21.58
CA PRO A 67 -0.77 0.95 -22.88
C PRO A 67 0.75 1.06 -22.76
N GLY A 68 1.45 0.34 -23.62
CA GLY A 68 2.90 0.45 -23.77
C GLY A 68 3.28 1.72 -24.56
N LEU A 69 4.52 2.18 -24.44
CA LEU A 69 4.99 3.33 -25.23
C LEU A 69 5.19 2.96 -26.71
N MET A 70 5.74 1.77 -26.97
CA MET A 70 5.95 1.17 -28.29
C MET A 70 6.23 -0.33 -28.14
N CYS A 71 6.02 -1.13 -29.19
CA CYS A 71 6.25 -2.59 -29.12
C CYS A 71 7.70 -2.96 -28.78
N HIS A 72 8.68 -2.17 -29.26
CA HIS A 72 10.08 -2.41 -28.95
C HIS A 72 10.41 -2.27 -27.46
N GLU A 73 9.88 -1.22 -26.81
CA GLU A 73 10.08 -1.02 -25.37
C GLU A 73 9.30 -2.07 -24.56
N LEU A 74 8.08 -2.39 -25.00
CA LEU A 74 7.26 -3.44 -24.39
C LEU A 74 7.98 -4.80 -24.41
N HIS A 75 8.62 -5.14 -25.53
CA HIS A 75 9.43 -6.36 -25.66
C HIS A 75 10.62 -6.37 -24.71
N ARG A 76 11.34 -5.25 -24.60
CA ARG A 76 12.51 -5.12 -23.72
C ARG A 76 12.13 -5.28 -22.24
N GLN A 77 10.98 -4.73 -21.85
CA GLN A 77 10.47 -4.79 -20.48
C GLN A 77 9.82 -6.14 -20.14
N HIS A 78 9.20 -6.78 -21.13
CA HIS A 78 8.49 -8.06 -20.96
C HIS A 78 8.90 -9.08 -22.04
N PRO A 79 10.12 -9.66 -21.95
CA PRO A 79 10.65 -10.56 -22.99
C PRO A 79 9.88 -11.87 -23.16
N HIS A 80 8.94 -12.17 -22.26
CA HIS A 80 8.12 -13.37 -22.25
C HIS A 80 6.78 -13.20 -22.98
N LEU A 81 6.42 -11.96 -23.36
CA LEU A 81 5.20 -11.73 -24.11
C LEU A 81 5.33 -12.32 -25.52
N PRO A 82 4.28 -12.96 -26.05
CA PRO A 82 4.25 -13.47 -27.42
C PRO A 82 3.87 -12.37 -28.42
N ASP A 83 4.19 -12.59 -29.70
CA ASP A 83 3.67 -11.76 -30.79
C ASP A 83 2.13 -11.69 -30.73
N GLY A 84 1.55 -10.53 -31.01
CA GLY A 84 0.11 -10.36 -30.90
C GLY A 84 -0.37 -8.92 -30.88
N GLU A 85 -1.65 -8.73 -30.55
CA GLU A 85 -2.28 -7.42 -30.47
C GLU A 85 -2.05 -6.78 -29.09
N TYR A 86 -1.54 -5.55 -29.07
CA TYR A 86 -1.30 -4.78 -27.86
C TYR A 86 -1.78 -3.35 -28.02
N TRP A 87 -1.95 -2.64 -26.90
CA TRP A 87 -2.30 -1.22 -26.87
C TRP A 87 -1.06 -0.38 -26.66
N ILE A 88 -0.87 0.60 -27.54
CA ILE A 88 0.27 1.49 -27.55
C ILE A 88 -0.18 2.95 -27.51
N ASP A 89 0.50 3.73 -26.68
CA ASP A 89 0.32 5.17 -26.51
C ASP A 89 1.68 5.88 -26.63
N PRO A 90 2.08 6.29 -27.84
CA PRO A 90 3.37 6.94 -28.08
C PRO A 90 3.40 8.39 -27.59
N ASN A 91 2.25 9.08 -27.60
CA ASN A 91 2.13 10.47 -27.13
C ASN A 91 2.00 10.57 -25.62
N GLN A 92 1.78 9.44 -24.94
CA GLN A 92 1.61 9.32 -23.51
C GLN A 92 0.42 10.16 -23.01
N GLY A 93 0.32 10.28 -21.68
CA GLY A 93 -0.70 11.09 -21.05
C GLY A 93 -2.01 10.33 -20.93
N CYS A 94 -2.96 10.59 -21.82
CA CYS A 94 -4.32 10.07 -21.68
C CYS A 94 -4.50 8.74 -22.40
N ALA A 95 -4.32 7.62 -21.70
CA ALA A 95 -4.46 6.25 -22.25
C ALA A 95 -5.75 5.94 -23.06
N ARG A 96 -6.77 6.80 -23.03
CA ARG A 96 -8.00 6.66 -23.83
C ARG A 96 -7.80 6.91 -25.33
N ASP A 97 -6.73 7.60 -25.73
CA ASP A 97 -6.37 7.80 -27.14
C ASP A 97 -5.33 6.80 -27.65
N ALA A 98 -4.91 5.87 -26.80
CA ALA A 98 -4.11 4.72 -27.18
C ALA A 98 -4.80 3.92 -28.29
N PHE A 99 -4.01 3.26 -29.12
CA PHE A 99 -4.51 2.50 -30.25
C PHE A 99 -3.94 1.08 -30.24
N ARG A 100 -4.70 0.17 -30.85
CA ARG A 100 -4.33 -1.23 -30.96
C ARG A 100 -3.41 -1.44 -32.16
N VAL A 101 -2.34 -2.19 -31.95
CA VAL A 101 -1.33 -2.55 -32.97
C VAL A 101 -1.02 -4.03 -32.87
N PHE A 102 -0.46 -4.59 -33.94
CA PHE A 102 0.23 -5.87 -33.85
C PHE A 102 1.69 -5.64 -33.48
N CYS A 103 2.13 -6.20 -32.35
CA CYS A 103 3.53 -6.24 -31.97
C CYS A 103 4.17 -7.55 -32.44
N ASN A 104 5.23 -7.42 -33.25
CA ASN A 104 6.07 -8.54 -33.65
C ASN A 104 7.35 -8.56 -32.81
N PHE A 105 7.31 -9.25 -31.68
CA PHE A 105 8.44 -9.42 -30.77
C PHE A 105 9.51 -10.36 -31.34
N THR A 106 9.13 -11.35 -32.13
CA THR A 106 10.11 -12.21 -32.84
C THR A 106 10.91 -11.44 -33.89
N ALA A 107 10.37 -10.35 -34.44
CA ALA A 107 11.08 -9.40 -35.31
C ALA A 107 11.75 -8.23 -34.54
N GLY A 108 12.02 -8.38 -33.24
CA GLY A 108 12.72 -7.35 -32.45
C GLY A 108 11.80 -6.22 -31.94
N GLY A 109 10.50 -6.45 -31.91
CA GLY A 109 9.51 -5.51 -31.38
C GLY A 109 9.00 -4.49 -32.40
N GLU A 110 8.83 -4.91 -33.66
CA GLU A 110 8.18 -4.07 -34.67
C GLU A 110 6.75 -3.72 -34.26
N THR A 111 6.35 -2.48 -34.55
CA THR A 111 5.01 -1.96 -34.29
C THR A 111 4.26 -1.88 -35.61
N CYS A 112 3.31 -2.79 -35.84
CA CYS A 112 2.58 -2.91 -37.10
C CYS A 112 1.19 -2.28 -36.96
N LEU A 113 0.93 -1.26 -37.77
CA LEU A 113 -0.35 -0.58 -37.88
C LEU A 113 -1.08 -1.07 -39.13
N TYR A 114 -2.34 -1.47 -38.97
CA TYR A 114 -3.20 -1.80 -40.09
C TYR A 114 -4.04 -0.60 -40.50
N PRO A 115 -4.19 -0.33 -41.81
CA PRO A 115 -5.12 0.69 -42.27
C PRO A 115 -6.55 0.35 -41.84
N ASP A 116 -7.35 1.36 -41.51
CA ASP A 116 -8.76 1.13 -41.21
C ASP A 116 -9.47 0.69 -42.51
N LYS A 117 -10.28 -0.37 -42.43
CA LYS A 117 -10.99 -1.00 -43.56
C LYS A 117 -11.84 -0.02 -44.35
N LYS A 118 -12.22 1.10 -43.73
CA LYS A 118 -12.95 2.20 -44.39
C LYS A 118 -12.14 2.90 -45.49
N PHE A 119 -10.83 2.72 -45.51
CA PHE A 119 -9.91 3.30 -46.49
C PHE A 119 -9.29 2.26 -47.43
N GLU A 120 -9.63 0.97 -47.29
CA GLU A 120 -9.33 -0.04 -48.30
C GLU A 120 -10.33 0.13 -49.45
N THR A 121 -9.81 0.50 -50.63
CA THR A 121 -10.59 0.78 -51.85
C THR A 121 -10.84 -0.49 -52.64
#